data_AF-A0A8I2ZMT6-F1
#
_entry.id   AF-A0A8I2ZMT6-F1
#
_cell.length_a   1.000
_cell.length_b   1.000
_cell.length_c   1.000
_cell.angle_alpha   90.00
_cell.angle_beta   90.00
_cell.angle_gamma   90.00
#
_symmetry.space_group_name_H-M   'P 1'
#
loop_
_entity.id
_entity.type
_entity.pdbx_description
1 polymer ?
#
loop_
_entity_poly.entity_id
_entity_poly.type
_entity_poly.pdbx_seq_one_letter_code
_entity_poly.pdbx_strand_id
1 'polypeptide(L)'
;MGDIEVPLLSVGNWGGILLHLRGNIEGYLHAGSKLKYLRMITGRHDLPFYYKEEIEVQRSFLDAFLKGEDRVGWSEPGKVSPVTLVLRKGDAGFNDAEKEKNFPRREEQAWPIARTEYTQFHLTPDLGLTPDAAHESLSDRAKLSYRALGSLDDQQVLQFVTSPFEAETEVTGHVTAHLNVSVTPDTSGPTPSDIDLFMTLRHIGLTGQEIYYTGTAGDPVPLTKGWLRVSLRKINKEHAKHREWLPRRDYSSRDVLPVIQGEVYTVDVEIWPTNVVVEKGGKLVLEVSSGDTQGSGIFTHDDPSDRSPEKLQGTNHIHFGPGYQNYVTLPFIPQK
;
A
#
# COMPACT_ATOMS: atom_id res chain seq x y z
N MET A 1 -5.05 -16.15 -14.85
CA MET A 1 -3.84 -15.40 -15.25
C MET A 1 -2.70 -16.34 -15.64
N GLY A 2 -2.59 -17.54 -15.05
CA GLY A 2 -1.59 -18.52 -15.48
C GLY A 2 -1.65 -18.87 -16.98
N ASP A 3 -2.84 -18.80 -17.58
CA ASP A 3 -3.05 -19.05 -19.01
C ASP A 3 -2.56 -17.90 -19.94
N ILE A 4 -2.12 -16.77 -19.37
CA ILE A 4 -1.54 -15.66 -20.14
C ILE A 4 -0.07 -15.99 -20.40
N GLU A 5 0.19 -16.62 -21.54
CA GLU A 5 1.53 -17.08 -21.95
C GLU A 5 2.23 -16.17 -22.98
N VAL A 6 1.51 -15.21 -23.55
CA VAL A 6 2.08 -14.23 -24.50
C VAL A 6 3.15 -13.35 -23.83
N PRO A 7 4.16 -12.85 -24.56
CA PRO A 7 5.10 -11.87 -24.01
C PRO A 7 4.37 -10.70 -23.36
N LEU A 8 4.81 -10.30 -22.16
CA LEU A 8 4.11 -9.32 -21.34
C LEU A 8 5.04 -8.20 -20.88
N LEU A 9 4.70 -6.96 -21.18
CA LEU A 9 5.25 -5.77 -20.54
C LEU A 9 4.16 -5.13 -19.68
N SER A 10 4.20 -5.39 -18.37
CA SER A 10 3.30 -4.75 -17.40
C SER A 10 3.92 -3.43 -16.93
N VAL A 11 3.24 -2.31 -17.19
CA VAL A 11 3.66 -0.99 -16.72
C VAL A 11 2.82 -0.63 -15.50
N GLY A 12 3.43 -0.62 -14.32
CA GLY A 12 2.81 -0.17 -13.07
C GLY A 12 3.17 1.27 -12.76
N ASN A 13 2.27 2.00 -12.10
CA ASN A 13 2.51 3.39 -11.71
C ASN A 13 2.39 3.55 -10.19
N TRP A 14 3.43 4.08 -9.53
CA TRP A 14 3.44 4.31 -8.09
C TRP A 14 2.35 5.29 -7.62
N GLY A 15 1.86 6.18 -8.50
CA GLY A 15 0.72 7.06 -8.26
C GLY A 15 -0.66 6.40 -8.43
N GLY A 16 -0.69 5.17 -8.93
CA GLY A 16 -1.90 4.39 -9.16
C GLY A 16 -2.54 3.81 -7.90
N ILE A 17 -2.36 4.44 -6.73
CA ILE A 17 -2.61 3.89 -5.38
C ILE A 17 -4.10 3.66 -5.04
N LEU A 18 -5.01 4.01 -5.94
CA LEU A 18 -6.47 3.85 -5.78
C LEU A 18 -7.09 2.98 -6.87
N LEU A 19 -6.33 2.60 -7.91
CA LEU A 19 -6.90 1.93 -9.08
C LEU A 19 -5.99 0.80 -9.61
N HIS A 20 -5.03 1.12 -10.47
CA HIS A 20 -4.36 0.11 -11.29
C HIS A 20 -3.11 -0.52 -10.65
N LEU A 21 -2.46 0.15 -9.68
CA LEU A 21 -1.15 -0.27 -9.14
C LEU A 21 -1.13 -1.74 -8.70
N ARG A 22 -2.08 -2.14 -7.85
CA ARG A 22 -2.20 -3.52 -7.38
C ARG A 22 -2.41 -4.50 -8.53
N GLY A 23 -3.26 -4.14 -9.50
CA GLY A 23 -3.57 -4.98 -10.66
C GLY A 23 -2.38 -5.18 -11.60
N ASN A 24 -1.55 -4.15 -11.82
CA ASN A 24 -0.35 -4.25 -12.65
C ASN A 24 0.66 -5.25 -12.07
N ILE A 25 0.88 -5.18 -10.76
CA ILE A 25 1.81 -6.04 -10.04
C ILE A 25 1.29 -7.48 -10.01
N GLU A 26 0.03 -7.69 -9.63
CA GLU A 26 -0.58 -9.03 -9.58
C GLU A 26 -0.67 -9.66 -10.98
N GLY A 27 -0.97 -8.86 -12.02
CA GLY A 27 -0.96 -9.30 -13.41
C GLY A 27 0.41 -9.84 -13.85
N TYR A 28 1.48 -9.10 -13.53
CA TYR A 28 2.85 -9.55 -13.77
C TYR A 28 3.18 -10.82 -12.98
N LEU A 29 2.90 -10.85 -11.68
CA LEU A 29 3.22 -11.99 -10.81
C LEU A 29 2.57 -13.29 -11.30
N HIS A 30 1.28 -13.22 -11.66
CA HIS A 30 0.47 -14.40 -11.94
C HIS A 30 0.32 -14.76 -13.41
N ALA A 31 0.88 -13.98 -14.34
CA ALA A 31 0.96 -14.37 -15.75
C ALA A 31 1.90 -15.58 -15.93
N GLY A 32 1.51 -16.54 -16.77
CA GLY A 32 2.32 -17.73 -17.10
C GLY A 32 3.43 -17.48 -18.12
N SER A 33 3.44 -16.29 -18.73
CA SER A 33 4.46 -15.87 -19.69
C SER A 33 5.88 -16.02 -19.15
N LYS A 34 6.75 -16.65 -19.96
CA LYS A 34 8.18 -16.80 -19.67
C LYS A 34 8.98 -15.53 -19.97
N LEU A 35 8.41 -14.63 -20.78
CA LEU A 35 8.99 -13.36 -21.19
C LEU A 35 8.09 -12.24 -20.69
N LYS A 36 8.16 -12.01 -19.37
CA LYS A 36 7.37 -11.00 -18.68
C LYS A 36 8.25 -10.00 -17.95
N TYR A 37 7.85 -8.74 -18.05
CA TYR A 37 8.60 -7.60 -17.54
C TYR A 37 7.67 -6.68 -16.75
N LEU A 38 8.10 -6.25 -15.57
CA LEU A 38 7.44 -5.23 -14.76
C LEU A 38 8.24 -3.94 -14.83
N ARG A 39 7.62 -2.88 -15.36
CA ARG A 39 8.22 -1.54 -15.38
C ARG A 39 7.40 -0.62 -14.50
N MET A 40 7.99 -0.16 -13.39
CA MET A 40 7.37 0.85 -12.54
C MET A 40 7.72 2.25 -13.04
N ILE A 41 6.75 3.15 -13.00
CA ILE A 41 6.86 4.55 -13.38
C ILE A 41 6.23 5.47 -12.32
N THR A 42 6.43 6.77 -12.48
CA THR A 42 5.77 7.85 -11.74
C THR A 42 5.05 8.78 -12.73
N GLY A 43 4.35 9.79 -12.21
CA GLY A 43 3.57 10.74 -12.98
C GLY A 43 2.11 10.33 -13.13
N ARG A 44 1.35 11.10 -13.91
CA ARG A 44 -0.06 10.83 -14.20
C ARG A 44 -0.25 9.47 -14.88
N HIS A 45 -1.47 8.93 -14.88
CA HIS A 45 -1.72 7.65 -15.56
C HIS A 45 -1.68 7.73 -17.10
N ASP A 46 -1.95 8.90 -17.67
CA ASP A 46 -2.15 9.11 -19.12
C ASP A 46 -0.90 9.64 -19.83
N LEU A 47 -0.17 10.58 -19.23
CA LEU A 47 0.94 11.27 -19.89
C LEU A 47 2.19 10.41 -20.11
N PRO A 48 2.69 9.64 -19.12
CA PRO A 48 3.93 8.88 -19.28
C PRO A 48 3.90 7.90 -20.45
N PHE A 49 2.73 7.36 -20.79
CA PHE A 49 2.55 6.49 -21.94
C PHE A 49 3.00 7.13 -23.26
N TYR A 50 2.93 8.47 -23.37
CA TYR A 50 3.28 9.23 -24.57
C TYR A 50 4.64 9.92 -24.50
N TYR A 51 5.40 9.75 -23.41
CA TYR A 51 6.75 10.30 -23.35
C TYR A 51 7.65 9.59 -24.36
N LYS A 52 8.56 10.34 -25.00
CA LYS A 52 9.41 9.81 -26.08
C LYS A 52 10.16 8.56 -25.64
N GLU A 53 10.68 8.58 -24.41
CA GLU A 53 11.45 7.49 -23.83
C GLU A 53 10.56 6.25 -23.59
N GLU A 54 9.32 6.44 -23.17
CA GLU A 54 8.37 5.34 -22.91
C GLU A 54 7.75 4.79 -24.21
N ILE A 55 7.55 5.64 -25.22
CA ILE A 55 7.22 5.19 -26.59
C ILE A 55 8.32 4.30 -27.13
N GLU A 56 9.59 4.65 -26.89
CA GLU A 56 10.71 3.81 -27.34
C GLU A 56 10.76 2.45 -26.65
N VAL A 57 10.43 2.38 -25.36
CA VAL A 57 10.27 1.09 -24.66
C VAL A 57 9.18 0.26 -25.33
N GLN A 58 7.97 0.82 -25.51
CA GLN A 58 6.85 0.14 -26.15
C GLN A 58 7.21 -0.35 -27.55
N ARG A 59 7.80 0.53 -28.37
CA ARG A 59 8.22 0.23 -29.74
C ARG A 59 9.25 -0.89 -29.76
N SER A 60 10.26 -0.84 -28.88
CA SER A 60 11.31 -1.88 -28.83
C SER A 60 10.77 -3.25 -28.43
N PHE A 61 9.83 -3.29 -27.49
CA PHE A 61 9.16 -4.52 -27.08
C PHE A 61 8.30 -5.09 -28.22
N LEU A 62 7.48 -4.25 -28.86
CA LEU A 62 6.62 -4.65 -29.97
C LEU A 62 7.44 -5.08 -31.19
N ASP A 63 8.51 -4.37 -31.53
CA ASP A 63 9.38 -4.72 -32.66
C ASP A 63 10.02 -6.12 -32.46
N ALA A 64 10.46 -6.45 -31.24
CA ALA A 64 11.04 -7.75 -30.93
C ALA A 64 10.07 -8.91 -31.23
N PHE A 65 8.80 -8.79 -30.84
CA PHE A 65 7.83 -9.88 -30.94
C PHE A 65 6.94 -9.85 -32.18
N LEU A 66 6.76 -8.68 -32.81
CA LEU A 66 5.90 -8.53 -33.99
C LEU A 66 6.69 -8.41 -35.30
N LYS A 67 7.95 -7.97 -35.25
CA LYS A 67 8.82 -7.84 -36.44
C LYS A 67 10.06 -8.74 -36.40
N GLY A 68 10.38 -9.33 -35.25
CA GLY A 68 11.63 -10.05 -35.05
C GLY A 68 12.86 -9.14 -34.95
N GLU A 69 12.66 -7.84 -34.73
CA GLU A 69 13.71 -6.83 -34.64
C GLU A 69 14.08 -6.57 -33.17
N ASP A 70 14.75 -7.55 -32.55
CA ASP A 70 15.04 -7.51 -31.12
C ASP A 70 16.36 -6.80 -30.76
N ARG A 71 16.35 -5.48 -30.88
CA ARG A 71 17.53 -4.63 -30.58
C ARG A 71 17.93 -4.56 -29.10
N VAL A 72 17.03 -4.93 -28.19
CA VAL A 72 17.25 -4.85 -26.72
C VAL A 72 17.50 -6.23 -26.12
N GLY A 73 16.93 -7.27 -26.71
CA GLY A 73 16.96 -8.64 -26.20
C GLY A 73 15.71 -9.05 -25.42
N TRP A 74 14.55 -8.48 -25.73
CA TRP A 74 13.27 -8.84 -25.10
C TRP A 74 12.88 -10.30 -25.30
N SER A 75 13.26 -10.89 -26.43
CA SER A 75 12.97 -12.28 -26.77
C SER A 75 14.02 -13.27 -26.22
N GLU A 76 15.13 -12.76 -25.68
CA GLU A 76 16.22 -13.54 -25.11
C GLU A 76 16.07 -13.67 -23.59
N PRO A 77 15.82 -14.89 -23.05
CA PRO A 77 15.69 -15.08 -21.61
C PRO A 77 16.93 -14.60 -20.84
N GLY A 78 16.72 -13.74 -19.83
CA GLY A 78 17.78 -13.20 -18.98
C GLY A 78 18.57 -12.04 -19.57
N LYS A 79 18.29 -11.62 -20.80
CA LYS A 79 18.98 -10.49 -21.44
C LYS A 79 18.49 -9.13 -20.94
N VAL A 80 17.18 -9.02 -20.69
CA VAL A 80 16.55 -7.84 -20.08
C VAL A 80 16.14 -8.18 -18.65
N SER A 81 16.45 -7.28 -17.71
CA SER A 81 16.01 -7.43 -16.33
C SER A 81 14.48 -7.48 -16.24
N PRO A 82 13.90 -8.47 -15.56
CA PRO A 82 12.45 -8.68 -15.52
C PRO A 82 11.71 -7.59 -14.73
N VAL A 83 12.42 -6.78 -13.93
CA VAL A 83 11.83 -5.68 -13.16
C VAL A 83 12.70 -4.42 -13.30
N THR A 84 12.07 -3.30 -13.64
CA THR A 84 12.68 -1.97 -13.60
C THR A 84 11.85 -1.05 -12.71
N LEU A 85 12.47 -0.47 -11.69
CA LEU A 85 11.83 0.39 -10.71
C LEU A 85 12.23 1.86 -10.93
N VAL A 86 11.33 2.78 -10.56
CA VAL A 86 11.66 4.18 -10.27
C VAL A 86 11.73 4.32 -8.75
N LEU A 87 12.82 4.89 -8.23
CA LEU A 87 13.07 5.10 -6.82
C LEU A 87 12.67 6.54 -6.43
N ARG A 88 11.55 6.68 -5.72
CA ARG A 88 11.05 7.96 -5.20
C ARG A 88 11.95 8.45 -4.06
N LYS A 89 13.03 9.12 -4.42
CA LYS A 89 14.06 9.69 -3.53
C LYS A 89 14.01 11.22 -3.57
N GLY A 90 13.92 11.84 -2.40
CA GLY A 90 13.78 13.29 -2.25
C GLY A 90 12.37 13.79 -2.57
N ASP A 91 12.23 15.12 -2.60
CA ASP A 91 10.97 15.80 -2.88
C ASP A 91 10.99 16.42 -4.29
N ALA A 92 10.39 15.71 -5.25
CA ALA A 92 10.19 16.22 -6.60
C ALA A 92 8.91 17.07 -6.74
N GLY A 93 8.12 17.20 -5.67
CA GLY A 93 6.74 17.65 -5.73
C GLY A 93 5.83 16.64 -6.44
N PHE A 94 4.66 17.13 -6.88
CA PHE A 94 3.67 16.37 -7.62
C PHE A 94 3.30 17.12 -8.91
N ASN A 95 2.89 16.37 -9.93
CA ASN A 95 2.53 16.84 -11.26
C ASN A 95 3.64 17.67 -11.95
N ASP A 96 4.90 17.36 -11.66
CA ASP A 96 6.10 18.01 -12.21
C ASP A 96 6.95 16.97 -12.94
N ALA A 97 6.59 16.70 -14.20
CA ALA A 97 7.20 15.64 -15.00
C ALA A 97 8.72 15.83 -15.19
N GLU A 98 9.22 17.08 -15.23
CA GLU A 98 10.66 17.33 -15.38
C GLU A 98 11.44 17.00 -14.11
N LYS A 99 10.89 17.29 -12.94
CA LYS A 99 11.53 16.87 -11.68
C LYS A 99 11.43 15.38 -11.46
N GLU A 100 10.28 14.76 -11.74
CA GLU A 100 10.06 13.33 -11.56
C GLU A 100 10.99 12.46 -12.44
N LYS A 101 11.40 12.95 -13.62
CA LYS A 101 12.40 12.29 -14.46
C LYS A 101 13.75 12.08 -13.77
N ASN A 102 14.07 12.89 -12.75
CA ASN A 102 15.32 12.79 -12.00
C ASN A 102 15.29 11.69 -10.94
N PHE A 103 14.14 11.04 -10.70
CA PHE A 103 14.11 9.89 -9.81
C PHE A 103 15.00 8.77 -10.35
N PRO A 104 15.92 8.22 -9.53
CA PRO A 104 16.79 7.13 -9.97
C PRO A 104 15.99 5.92 -10.43
N ARG A 105 16.49 5.21 -11.43
CA ARG A 105 15.94 3.91 -11.85
C ARG A 105 16.84 2.79 -11.36
N ARG A 106 16.24 1.64 -11.04
CA ARG A 106 16.98 0.43 -10.66
C ARG A 106 16.38 -0.82 -11.28
N GLU A 107 17.24 -1.70 -11.75
CA GLU A 107 16.86 -3.02 -12.25
C GLU A 107 16.94 -4.08 -11.14
N GLU A 108 15.98 -5.01 -11.17
CA GLU A 108 15.88 -6.13 -10.26
C GLU A 108 15.53 -7.42 -11.02
N GLN A 109 15.95 -8.56 -10.46
CA GLN A 109 15.74 -9.87 -11.05
C GLN A 109 14.40 -10.51 -10.66
N ALA A 110 13.68 -9.92 -9.72
CA ALA A 110 12.39 -10.43 -9.26
C ALA A 110 11.56 -9.33 -8.59
N TRP A 111 10.25 -9.53 -8.59
CA TRP A 111 9.32 -8.85 -7.70
C TRP A 111 8.53 -9.93 -6.93
N PRO A 112 8.36 -9.82 -5.59
CA PRO A 112 9.10 -8.92 -4.70
C PRO A 112 10.62 -9.09 -4.81
N ILE A 113 11.37 -8.09 -4.34
CA ILE A 113 12.83 -8.09 -4.43
C ILE A 113 13.38 -9.19 -3.51
N ALA A 114 14.28 -10.03 -4.01
CA ALA A 114 14.73 -11.23 -3.27
C ALA A 114 15.39 -10.93 -1.91
N ARG A 115 16.04 -9.76 -1.79
CA ARG A 115 16.69 -9.28 -0.56
C ARG A 115 15.77 -8.44 0.34
N THR A 116 14.45 -8.41 0.09
CA THR A 116 13.53 -7.66 0.94
C THR A 116 13.55 -8.20 2.37
N GLU A 117 13.81 -7.31 3.33
CA GLU A 117 13.70 -7.55 4.75
C GLU A 117 12.37 -6.98 5.26
N TYR A 118 11.45 -7.88 5.59
CA TYR A 118 10.16 -7.51 6.15
C TYR A 118 10.30 -7.27 7.65
N THR A 119 10.30 -6.00 8.06
CA THR A 119 10.48 -5.60 9.45
C THR A 119 9.18 -5.09 10.03
N GLN A 120 8.79 -5.60 11.20
CA GLN A 120 7.63 -5.12 11.94
C GLN A 120 7.97 -3.80 12.63
N PHE A 121 7.10 -2.82 12.46
CA PHE A 121 7.09 -1.59 13.23
C PHE A 121 5.82 -1.58 14.06
N HIS A 122 5.97 -1.71 15.37
CA HIS A 122 4.91 -1.81 16.35
C HIS A 122 4.32 -0.42 16.63
N LEU A 123 3.00 -0.36 16.62
CA LEU A 123 2.24 0.82 17.04
C LEU A 123 2.28 0.88 18.57
N THR A 124 2.44 2.08 19.12
CA THR A 124 2.47 2.28 20.58
C THR A 124 1.28 3.14 21.04
N PRO A 125 0.84 3.01 22.31
CA PRO A 125 -0.27 3.80 22.84
C PRO A 125 -0.03 5.32 22.85
N ASP A 126 1.22 5.77 22.78
CA ASP A 126 1.64 7.17 22.66
C ASP A 126 1.82 7.64 21.21
N LEU A 127 1.22 6.93 20.24
CA LEU A 127 1.22 7.26 18.82
C LEU A 127 2.61 7.17 18.14
N GLY A 128 3.50 6.35 18.71
CA GLY A 128 4.77 5.98 18.10
C GLY A 128 4.65 4.78 17.16
N LEU A 129 5.64 4.65 16.27
CA LEU A 129 5.81 3.54 15.36
C LEU A 129 7.27 3.06 15.39
N THR A 130 7.54 1.93 16.04
CA THR A 130 8.90 1.53 16.42
C THR A 130 9.22 0.08 16.06
N PRO A 131 10.44 -0.25 15.59
CA PRO A 131 10.85 -1.65 15.40
C PRO A 131 11.09 -2.39 16.72
N ASP A 132 11.06 -1.71 17.86
CA ASP A 132 11.26 -2.32 19.18
C ASP A 132 9.99 -3.00 19.69
N ALA A 133 10.01 -4.34 19.73
CA ALA A 133 8.95 -5.17 20.28
C ALA A 133 8.86 -5.11 21.81
N ALA A 134 9.76 -4.43 22.54
CA ALA A 134 9.67 -4.30 23.99
C ALA A 134 8.38 -3.61 24.47
N HIS A 135 7.75 -2.79 23.62
CA HIS A 135 6.43 -2.21 23.89
C HIS A 135 5.29 -3.25 23.86
N GLU A 136 5.55 -4.49 23.46
CA GLU A 136 4.58 -5.60 23.54
C GLU A 136 4.43 -6.13 24.97
N SER A 137 5.36 -5.81 25.88
CA SER A 137 5.29 -6.20 27.30
C SER A 137 4.59 -5.17 28.18
N LEU A 138 3.70 -4.34 27.62
CA LEU A 138 2.85 -3.45 28.41
C LEU A 138 2.01 -4.30 29.37
N SER A 139 2.22 -4.13 30.68
CA SER A 139 1.36 -4.73 31.71
C SER A 139 -0.05 -4.15 31.68
N ASP A 140 -0.15 -2.90 31.22
CA ASP A 140 -1.36 -2.10 31.31
C ASP A 140 -2.11 -2.13 29.99
N ARG A 141 -3.42 -2.39 30.07
CA ARG A 141 -4.32 -2.33 28.91
C ARG A 141 -4.59 -0.87 28.55
N ALA A 142 -4.45 -0.54 27.28
CA ALA A 142 -4.79 0.78 26.75
C ALA A 142 -5.63 0.63 25.47
N LYS A 143 -6.36 1.69 25.12
CA LYS A 143 -7.06 1.78 23.84
C LYS A 143 -6.95 3.18 23.27
N LEU A 144 -6.72 3.25 21.97
CA LEU A 144 -6.84 4.49 21.20
C LEU A 144 -8.14 4.44 20.39
N SER A 145 -8.83 5.57 20.29
CA SER A 145 -10.20 5.61 19.76
C SER A 145 -10.38 6.72 18.74
N TYR A 146 -11.20 6.46 17.72
CA TYR A 146 -11.55 7.43 16.68
C TYR A 146 -12.99 7.20 16.23
N ARG A 147 -13.68 8.26 15.80
CA ARG A 147 -15.10 8.20 15.45
C ARG A 147 -15.30 7.63 14.06
N ALA A 148 -16.39 6.89 13.86
CA ALA A 148 -16.93 6.55 12.56
C ALA A 148 -18.33 7.16 12.44
N LEU A 149 -18.74 7.70 11.30
CA LEU A 149 -18.06 7.67 10.00
C LEU A 149 -17.14 8.88 9.78
N GLY A 150 -15.96 8.64 9.22
CA GLY A 150 -15.09 9.69 8.70
C GLY A 150 -15.32 9.93 7.21
N SER A 151 -15.01 11.13 6.74
CA SER A 151 -15.03 11.52 5.33
C SER A 151 -13.79 12.36 4.98
N LEU A 152 -13.65 12.74 3.71
CA LEU A 152 -12.57 13.66 3.31
C LEU A 152 -12.65 15.02 4.00
N ASP A 153 -13.86 15.50 4.31
CA ASP A 153 -14.11 16.79 4.97
C ASP A 153 -14.06 16.70 6.51
N ASP A 154 -14.22 15.50 7.07
CA ASP A 154 -14.17 15.23 8.51
C ASP A 154 -13.39 13.93 8.77
N GLN A 155 -12.06 14.02 8.65
CA GLN A 155 -11.17 12.89 8.83
C GLN A 155 -11.02 12.53 10.31
N GLN A 156 -11.30 11.28 10.65
CA GLN A 156 -11.20 10.74 12.00
C GLN A 156 -10.03 9.75 12.05
N VAL A 157 -8.85 10.25 12.41
CA VAL A 157 -7.58 9.55 12.18
C VAL A 157 -6.72 9.42 13.44
N LEU A 158 -6.08 8.27 13.59
CA LEU A 158 -4.92 8.07 14.48
C LEU A 158 -3.66 8.00 13.62
N GLN A 159 -2.62 8.75 13.99
CA GLN A 159 -1.36 8.83 13.26
C GLN A 159 -0.22 8.27 14.10
N PHE A 160 0.37 7.16 13.66
CA PHE A 160 1.52 6.53 14.32
C PHE A 160 2.79 6.89 13.57
N VAL A 161 3.76 7.45 14.28
CA VAL A 161 4.92 8.13 13.65
C VAL A 161 6.23 7.44 14.02
N THR A 162 7.08 7.19 13.03
CA THR A 162 8.43 6.68 13.31
C THR A 162 9.31 7.75 13.95
N SER A 163 10.33 7.33 14.70
CA SER A 163 11.50 8.18 14.91
C SER A 163 12.09 8.62 13.55
N PRO A 164 12.77 9.78 13.48
CA PRO A 164 13.52 10.15 12.30
C PRO A 164 14.48 9.03 11.91
N PHE A 165 14.54 8.66 10.63
CA PHE A 165 15.45 7.64 10.15
C PHE A 165 16.91 8.11 10.32
N GLU A 166 17.78 7.25 10.85
CA GLU A 166 19.17 7.60 11.16
C GLU A 166 20.08 7.62 9.92
N ALA A 167 19.66 6.91 8.87
CA ALA A 167 20.34 6.80 7.59
C ALA A 167 19.32 6.73 6.45
N GLU A 168 19.80 6.98 5.22
CA GLU A 168 19.00 6.76 4.02
C GLU A 168 18.52 5.30 3.97
N THR A 169 17.21 5.13 3.89
CA THR A 169 16.57 3.82 4.02
C THR A 169 15.53 3.64 2.92
N GLU A 170 15.60 2.53 2.21
CA GLU A 170 14.63 2.21 1.17
C GLU A 170 13.54 1.27 1.68
N VAL A 171 12.30 1.65 1.41
CA VAL A 171 11.11 0.82 1.59
C VAL A 171 10.52 0.54 0.21
N THR A 172 10.63 -0.70 -0.26
CA THR A 172 10.10 -1.12 -1.57
C THR A 172 9.48 -2.50 -1.50
N GLY A 173 8.19 -2.59 -1.77
CA GLY A 173 7.48 -3.87 -1.77
C GLY A 173 6.06 -3.75 -1.25
N HIS A 174 5.52 -4.88 -0.80
CA HIS A 174 4.18 -4.99 -0.23
C HIS A 174 4.19 -4.62 1.26
N VAL A 175 3.14 -3.95 1.73
CA VAL A 175 2.98 -3.52 3.12
C VAL A 175 1.74 -4.21 3.70
N THR A 176 1.79 -4.60 4.97
CA THR A 176 0.64 -5.19 5.66
C THR A 176 0.58 -4.68 7.09
N ALA A 177 -0.60 -4.29 7.56
CA ALA A 177 -0.83 -3.87 8.94
C ALA A 177 -1.60 -4.94 9.71
N HIS A 178 -1.11 -5.31 10.88
CA HIS A 178 -1.75 -6.22 11.83
C HIS A 178 -2.32 -5.39 12.98
N LEU A 179 -3.64 -5.43 13.17
CA LEU A 179 -4.35 -4.60 14.15
C LEU A 179 -5.35 -5.41 14.98
N ASN A 180 -5.53 -5.02 16.24
CA ASN A 180 -6.56 -5.51 17.14
C ASN A 180 -7.61 -4.43 17.34
N VAL A 181 -8.77 -4.59 16.70
CA VAL A 181 -9.78 -3.54 16.59
C VAL A 181 -11.12 -3.94 17.21
N SER A 182 -11.86 -2.97 17.73
CA SER A 182 -13.27 -3.16 18.09
C SER A 182 -14.09 -1.90 17.80
N VAL A 183 -15.40 -2.01 17.97
CA VAL A 183 -16.33 -0.88 17.88
C VAL A 183 -17.25 -0.83 19.09
N THR A 184 -17.56 0.38 19.53
CA THR A 184 -18.60 0.66 20.53
C THR A 184 -19.71 1.51 19.90
N PRO A 185 -21.00 1.18 20.11
CA PRO A 185 -22.11 2.02 19.65
C PRO A 185 -22.13 3.36 20.37
N ASP A 186 -22.74 4.35 19.74
CA ASP A 186 -23.06 5.62 20.39
C ASP A 186 -24.24 5.45 21.35
N THR A 187 -24.27 6.21 22.45
CA THR A 187 -25.36 6.15 23.43
C THR A 187 -26.75 6.30 22.82
N SER A 188 -26.89 7.11 21.76
CA SER A 188 -28.15 7.36 21.05
C SER A 188 -28.07 7.03 19.55
N GLY A 189 -27.06 6.26 19.13
CA GLY A 189 -26.86 5.92 17.72
C GLY A 189 -27.33 4.50 17.37
N PRO A 190 -27.13 4.09 16.11
CA PRO A 190 -27.39 2.72 15.70
C PRO A 190 -26.39 1.75 16.36
N THR A 191 -26.68 0.46 16.21
CA THR A 191 -25.76 -0.61 16.62
C THR A 191 -24.88 -0.98 15.41
N PRO A 192 -23.61 -0.56 15.36
CA PRO A 192 -22.76 -0.78 14.19
C PRO A 192 -22.49 -2.27 14.03
N SER A 193 -22.70 -2.80 12.83
CA SER A 193 -22.55 -4.23 12.51
C SER A 193 -21.25 -4.53 11.74
N ASP A 194 -20.41 -3.52 11.53
CA ASP A 194 -19.11 -3.68 10.87
C ASP A 194 -18.13 -2.56 11.26
N ILE A 195 -16.89 -2.69 10.82
CA ILE A 195 -15.84 -1.69 10.93
C ILE A 195 -15.16 -1.58 9.56
N ASP A 196 -15.04 -0.37 9.03
CA ASP A 196 -14.17 -0.11 7.88
C ASP A 196 -12.86 0.53 8.36
N LEU A 197 -11.73 -0.06 7.96
CA LEU A 197 -10.38 0.42 8.23
C LEU A 197 -9.78 1.01 6.96
N PHE A 198 -9.36 2.27 7.05
CA PHE A 198 -8.64 2.99 6.02
C PHE A 198 -7.21 3.21 6.49
N MET A 199 -6.25 2.70 5.74
CA MET A 199 -4.84 2.78 6.05
C MET A 199 -4.16 3.72 5.03
N THR A 200 -3.40 4.70 5.52
CA THR A 200 -2.57 5.56 4.66
C THR A 200 -1.14 5.55 5.18
N LEU A 201 -0.17 5.24 4.31
CA LEU A 201 1.24 5.41 4.63
C LEU A 201 1.72 6.75 4.04
N ARG A 202 2.38 7.57 4.85
CA ARG A 202 2.85 8.91 4.46
C ARG A 202 4.36 9.03 4.64
N HIS A 203 4.95 9.91 3.85
CA HIS A 203 6.37 10.27 3.94
C HIS A 203 6.49 11.71 4.40
N ILE A 204 7.15 11.93 5.54
CA ILE A 204 7.42 13.26 6.06
C ILE A 204 8.90 13.58 5.81
N GLY A 205 9.15 14.66 5.06
CA GLY A 205 10.47 15.11 4.71
C GLY A 205 11.20 15.83 5.84
N LEU A 206 12.40 16.30 5.54
CA LEU A 206 13.32 16.94 6.51
C LEU A 206 12.79 18.24 7.10
N THR A 207 11.86 18.90 6.42
CA THR A 207 11.21 20.14 6.87
C THR A 207 10.03 19.89 7.80
N GLY A 208 9.70 18.62 8.07
CA GLY A 208 8.50 18.22 8.81
C GLY A 208 7.21 18.27 8.00
N GLN A 209 7.29 18.58 6.70
CA GLN A 209 6.14 18.57 5.78
C GLN A 209 6.01 17.22 5.09
N GLU A 210 4.77 16.85 4.74
CA GLU A 210 4.53 15.67 3.91
C GLU A 210 5.05 15.87 2.49
N ILE A 211 5.76 14.87 1.99
CA ILE A 211 6.14 14.77 0.60
C ILE A 211 5.01 14.04 -0.13
N TYR A 212 4.34 14.78 -1.01
CA TYR A 212 3.31 14.25 -1.89
C TYR A 212 3.91 13.76 -3.19
N TYR A 213 3.26 12.76 -3.78
CA TYR A 213 3.61 12.21 -5.07
C TYR A 213 2.50 12.48 -6.09
N THR A 214 2.82 12.34 -7.37
CA THR A 214 1.81 12.47 -8.43
C THR A 214 0.87 11.26 -8.42
N GLY A 215 -0.40 11.52 -8.15
CA GLY A 215 -1.50 10.57 -8.24
C GLY A 215 -1.96 10.32 -9.67
N THR A 216 -2.97 9.47 -9.79
CA THR A 216 -3.55 9.04 -11.09
C THR A 216 -3.95 10.24 -11.95
N ALA A 217 -4.60 11.26 -11.38
CA ALA A 217 -5.08 12.43 -12.11
C ALA A 217 -4.09 13.61 -12.13
N GLY A 218 -2.92 13.46 -11.49
CA GLY A 218 -1.98 14.55 -11.25
C GLY A 218 -2.20 15.24 -9.91
N ASP A 219 -3.08 14.70 -9.08
CA ASP A 219 -3.37 15.13 -7.73
C ASP A 219 -2.23 14.75 -6.76
N PRO A 220 -2.05 15.51 -5.66
CA PRO A 220 -1.08 15.14 -4.63
C PRO A 220 -1.59 13.94 -3.83
N VAL A 221 -0.84 12.84 -3.85
CA VAL A 221 -1.18 11.61 -3.13
C VAL A 221 -0.11 11.22 -2.10
N PRO A 222 -0.49 10.54 -1.00
CA PRO A 222 0.46 9.97 -0.04
C PRO A 222 1.23 8.80 -0.66
N LEU A 223 2.08 8.11 0.11
CA LEU A 223 2.91 7.03 -0.43
C LEU A 223 2.10 5.88 -1.02
N THR A 224 1.09 5.41 -0.28
CA THR A 224 0.20 4.31 -0.64
C THR A 224 -0.96 4.21 0.35
N LYS A 225 -1.98 3.41 0.01
CA LYS A 225 -3.20 3.20 0.80
C LYS A 225 -3.59 1.72 0.88
N GLY A 226 -4.42 1.40 1.85
CA GLY A 226 -4.96 0.06 2.09
C GLY A 226 -6.33 0.13 2.76
N TRP A 227 -7.13 -0.91 2.59
CA TRP A 227 -8.51 -0.95 3.10
C TRP A 227 -8.89 -2.33 3.57
N LEU A 228 -9.72 -2.39 4.61
CA LEU A 228 -10.38 -3.62 5.03
C LEU A 228 -11.71 -3.32 5.70
N ARG A 229 -12.77 -3.96 5.22
CA ARG A 229 -14.00 -4.17 5.99
C ARG A 229 -13.82 -5.38 6.91
N VAL A 230 -13.97 -5.20 8.22
CA VAL A 230 -13.61 -6.20 9.23
C VAL A 230 -14.49 -7.45 9.14
N SER A 231 -15.74 -7.37 8.69
CA SER A 231 -16.54 -8.57 8.41
C SER A 231 -15.94 -9.46 7.31
N LEU A 232 -15.11 -8.90 6.43
CA LEU A 232 -14.39 -9.61 5.37
C LEU A 232 -12.96 -10.02 5.78
N ARG A 233 -12.65 -10.01 7.08
CA ARG A 233 -11.29 -10.27 7.60
C ARG A 233 -10.74 -11.67 7.33
N LYS A 234 -11.58 -12.67 7.05
CA LYS A 234 -11.19 -14.08 6.90
C LYS A 234 -10.14 -14.28 5.80
N ILE A 235 -8.95 -14.71 6.19
CA ILE A 235 -7.85 -15.06 5.28
C ILE A 235 -7.95 -16.53 4.90
N ASN A 236 -7.82 -16.81 3.60
CA ASN A 236 -7.66 -18.16 3.09
C ASN A 236 -6.16 -18.51 3.03
N LYS A 237 -5.66 -19.12 4.11
CA LYS A 237 -4.25 -19.52 4.24
C LYS A 237 -3.84 -20.62 3.27
N GLU A 238 -4.80 -21.43 2.82
CA GLU A 238 -4.57 -22.54 1.88
C GLU A 238 -4.51 -22.07 0.42
N HIS A 239 -4.87 -20.82 0.14
CA HIS A 239 -4.83 -20.29 -1.21
C HIS A 239 -3.36 -20.19 -1.68
N ALA A 240 -3.02 -20.81 -2.83
CA ALA A 240 -1.63 -20.89 -3.32
C ALA A 240 -0.90 -19.53 -3.48
N LYS A 241 -1.67 -18.45 -3.70
CA LYS A 241 -1.20 -17.06 -3.80
C LYS A 241 -1.10 -16.31 -2.46
N HIS A 242 -1.51 -16.90 -1.35
CA HIS A 242 -1.41 -16.27 -0.04
C HIS A 242 0.06 -16.10 0.35
N ARG A 243 0.40 -14.92 0.87
CA ARG A 243 1.68 -14.60 1.48
C ARG A 243 1.40 -13.80 2.75
N GLU A 244 2.31 -13.83 3.72
CA GLU A 244 2.19 -13.01 4.94
C GLU A 244 2.10 -11.50 4.63
N TRP A 245 2.84 -11.05 3.61
CA TRP A 245 2.82 -9.66 3.11
C TRP A 245 1.71 -9.38 2.07
N LEU A 246 0.90 -10.37 1.73
CA LEU A 246 -0.26 -10.23 0.82
C LEU A 246 -1.36 -11.22 1.24
N PRO A 247 -2.11 -10.89 2.31
CA PRO A 247 -3.15 -11.78 2.82
C PRO A 247 -4.23 -12.01 1.76
N ARG A 248 -4.54 -13.29 1.47
CA ARG A 248 -5.51 -13.63 0.44
C ARG A 248 -6.89 -13.86 1.06
N ARG A 249 -7.89 -13.22 0.47
CA ARG A 249 -9.30 -13.34 0.83
C ARG A 249 -10.08 -13.75 -0.40
N ASP A 250 -11.04 -14.65 -0.19
CA ASP A 250 -11.88 -15.16 -1.28
C ASP A 250 -13.05 -14.21 -1.58
N TYR A 251 -13.44 -13.40 -0.59
CA TYR A 251 -14.56 -12.45 -0.67
C TYR A 251 -15.89 -13.10 -1.11
N SER A 252 -16.11 -14.37 -0.73
CA SER A 252 -17.40 -15.01 -0.95
C SER A 252 -18.40 -14.62 0.15
N SER A 253 -19.70 -14.68 -0.15
CA SER A 253 -20.75 -14.40 0.84
C SER A 253 -20.72 -15.35 2.04
N ARG A 254 -20.09 -16.52 1.93
CA ARG A 254 -19.93 -17.50 3.01
C ARG A 254 -18.75 -17.19 3.94
N ASP A 255 -17.88 -16.27 3.54
CA ASP A 255 -16.68 -15.88 4.30
C ASP A 255 -16.91 -14.65 5.17
N VAL A 256 -18.09 -14.05 5.12
CA VAL A 256 -18.47 -12.91 5.96
C VAL A 256 -18.57 -13.38 7.42
N LEU A 257 -17.76 -12.78 8.28
CA LEU A 257 -17.74 -13.04 9.72
C LEU A 257 -18.42 -11.88 10.46
N PRO A 258 -19.30 -12.15 11.44
CA PRO A 258 -19.98 -11.08 12.18
C PRO A 258 -18.99 -10.17 12.92
N VAL A 259 -19.42 -8.93 13.15
CA VAL A 259 -18.78 -7.97 14.05
C VAL A 259 -19.77 -7.64 15.15
N ILE A 260 -19.40 -8.00 16.37
CA ILE A 260 -20.14 -7.84 17.62
C ILE A 260 -19.48 -6.72 18.40
N GLN A 261 -20.28 -5.81 18.93
CA GLN A 261 -19.77 -4.61 19.59
C GLN A 261 -19.02 -5.01 20.87
N GLY A 262 -17.89 -4.36 21.12
CA GLY A 262 -17.01 -4.66 22.25
C GLY A 262 -16.11 -5.89 22.09
N GLU A 263 -16.36 -6.79 21.13
CA GLU A 263 -15.42 -7.86 20.79
C GLU A 263 -14.20 -7.30 20.05
N VAL A 264 -13.02 -7.85 20.37
CA VAL A 264 -11.76 -7.45 19.73
C VAL A 264 -11.45 -8.42 18.59
N TYR A 265 -11.23 -7.87 17.41
CA TYR A 265 -10.89 -8.60 16.19
C TYR A 265 -9.45 -8.32 15.78
N THR A 266 -8.66 -9.38 15.67
CA THR A 266 -7.34 -9.34 15.05
C THR A 266 -7.48 -9.42 13.53
N VAL A 267 -6.89 -8.46 12.81
CA VAL A 267 -7.03 -8.34 11.35
C VAL A 267 -5.71 -7.96 10.68
N ASP A 268 -5.47 -8.50 9.49
CA ASP A 268 -4.37 -8.09 8.61
C ASP A 268 -4.90 -7.28 7.42
N VAL A 269 -4.55 -6.01 7.35
CA VAL A 269 -4.94 -5.08 6.28
C VAL A 269 -3.83 -5.01 5.23
N GLU A 270 -4.16 -5.34 3.98
CA GLU A 270 -3.27 -5.12 2.85
C GLU A 270 -3.14 -3.61 2.60
N ILE A 271 -1.91 -3.11 2.61
CA ILE A 271 -1.57 -1.77 2.13
C ILE A 271 -0.81 -1.95 0.82
N TRP A 272 -1.29 -1.30 -0.24
CA TRP A 272 -0.80 -1.57 -1.58
C TRP A 272 0.70 -1.33 -1.71
N PRO A 273 1.38 -2.02 -2.64
CA PRO A 273 2.82 -1.95 -2.72
C PRO A 273 3.32 -0.54 -3.00
N THR A 274 4.51 -0.24 -2.49
CA THR A 274 5.08 1.09 -2.58
C THR A 274 6.58 1.03 -2.84
N ASN A 275 7.13 2.19 -3.19
CA ASN A 275 8.56 2.47 -3.17
C ASN A 275 8.78 3.85 -2.56
N VAL A 276 9.76 4.00 -1.67
CA VAL A 276 10.30 5.28 -1.22
C VAL A 276 11.72 5.10 -0.71
N VAL A 277 12.56 6.09 -0.95
CA VAL A 277 13.86 6.22 -0.29
C VAL A 277 13.73 7.35 0.73
N VAL A 278 13.60 6.99 2.01
CA VAL A 278 13.48 7.91 3.12
C VAL A 278 14.88 8.43 3.45
N GLU A 279 15.06 9.75 3.36
CA GLU A 279 16.34 10.39 3.69
C GLU A 279 16.57 10.42 5.20
N LYS A 280 17.84 10.51 5.61
CA LYS A 280 18.20 10.68 7.02
C LYS A 280 17.46 11.89 7.62
N GLY A 281 16.72 11.67 8.70
CA GLY A 281 15.90 12.68 9.37
C GLY A 281 14.42 12.69 8.90
N GLY A 282 14.11 12.04 7.78
CA GLY A 282 12.73 11.82 7.33
C GLY A 282 11.99 10.84 8.25
N LYS A 283 10.67 10.80 8.13
CA LYS A 283 9.80 9.91 8.93
C LYS A 283 8.76 9.23 8.05
N LEU A 284 8.27 8.09 8.51
CA LEU A 284 7.05 7.49 8.00
C LEU A 284 5.91 7.67 9.01
N VAL A 285 4.70 7.85 8.50
CA VAL A 285 3.47 7.91 9.31
C VAL A 285 2.50 6.87 8.80
N LEU A 286 2.00 6.03 9.69
CA LEU A 286 0.87 5.15 9.43
C LEU A 286 -0.40 5.80 9.99
N GLU A 287 -1.37 6.05 9.13
CA GLU A 287 -2.69 6.52 9.51
C GLU A 287 -3.67 5.35 9.59
N VAL A 288 -4.48 5.33 10.65
CA VAL A 288 -5.67 4.50 10.77
C VAL A 288 -6.88 5.41 10.84
N SER A 289 -7.79 5.28 9.88
CA SER A 289 -8.97 6.15 9.73
C SER A 289 -10.25 5.31 9.56
N SER A 290 -11.39 5.94 9.81
CA SER A 290 -12.73 5.40 9.55
C SER A 290 -13.31 5.84 8.20
N GLY A 291 -12.51 6.50 7.35
CA GLY A 291 -12.90 6.93 6.01
C GLY A 291 -11.70 7.35 5.17
N ASP A 292 -11.96 7.68 3.90
CA ASP A 292 -10.91 8.14 3.00
C ASP A 292 -10.20 9.39 3.54
N THR A 293 -8.88 9.41 3.39
CA THR A 293 -8.04 10.55 3.73
C THR A 293 -7.48 11.22 2.48
N GLN A 294 -6.58 12.20 2.63
CA GLN A 294 -5.95 12.96 1.55
C GLN A 294 -5.47 12.09 0.38
N GLY A 295 -5.54 12.64 -0.83
CA GLY A 295 -5.09 11.96 -2.05
C GLY A 295 -6.00 10.82 -2.50
N SER A 296 -7.29 10.85 -2.16
CA SER A 296 -8.30 9.91 -2.69
C SER A 296 -8.98 10.43 -3.97
N GLY A 297 -8.83 11.73 -4.28
CA GLY A 297 -9.38 12.34 -5.48
C GLY A 297 -10.87 12.05 -5.66
N ILE A 298 -11.23 11.50 -6.82
CA ILE A 298 -12.60 11.08 -7.17
C ILE A 298 -12.89 9.60 -6.85
N PHE A 299 -11.91 8.87 -6.30
CA PHE A 299 -12.02 7.44 -5.98
C PHE A 299 -12.32 7.27 -4.49
N THR A 300 -13.49 7.75 -4.08
CA THR A 300 -13.97 7.70 -2.70
C THR A 300 -14.83 6.46 -2.43
N HIS A 301 -14.87 6.07 -1.17
CA HIS A 301 -15.73 5.05 -0.59
C HIS A 301 -16.81 5.75 0.22
N ASP A 302 -17.80 6.32 -0.46
CA ASP A 302 -18.85 7.17 0.13
C ASP A 302 -20.27 6.77 -0.27
N ASP A 303 -20.44 5.63 -0.96
CA ASP A 303 -21.75 5.13 -1.33
C ASP A 303 -22.60 4.88 -0.05
N PRO A 304 -23.73 5.60 0.12
CA PRO A 304 -24.51 5.55 1.34
C PRO A 304 -25.22 4.21 1.57
N SER A 305 -25.36 3.38 0.54
CA SER A 305 -25.90 2.02 0.65
C SER A 305 -24.86 1.03 1.15
N ASP A 306 -23.59 1.20 0.77
CA ASP A 306 -22.50 0.34 1.23
C ASP A 306 -21.97 0.75 2.61
N ARG A 307 -21.90 2.08 2.85
CA ARG A 307 -21.34 2.72 4.05
C ARG A 307 -22.36 3.55 4.81
N SER A 308 -23.51 2.97 5.11
CA SER A 308 -24.57 3.65 5.84
C SER A 308 -24.21 3.89 7.32
N PRO A 309 -24.71 4.97 7.95
CA PRO A 309 -24.56 5.19 9.39
C PRO A 309 -25.08 4.02 10.23
N GLU A 310 -26.18 3.38 9.85
CA GLU A 310 -26.77 2.24 10.57
C GLU A 310 -25.78 1.07 10.70
N LYS A 311 -24.90 0.90 9.71
CA LYS A 311 -23.93 -0.19 9.68
C LYS A 311 -22.63 0.15 10.42
N LEU A 312 -22.17 1.40 10.33
CA LEU A 312 -20.79 1.76 10.66
C LEU A 312 -20.64 2.87 11.71
N GLN A 313 -21.70 3.63 12.02
CA GLN A 313 -21.59 4.74 12.98
C GLN A 313 -21.30 4.20 14.39
N GLY A 314 -20.28 4.76 15.02
CA GLY A 314 -19.83 4.36 16.35
C GLY A 314 -18.44 4.90 16.66
N THR A 315 -17.80 4.31 17.66
CA THR A 315 -16.41 4.62 18.01
C THR A 315 -15.55 3.38 17.79
N ASN A 316 -14.61 3.48 16.85
CA ASN A 316 -13.63 2.43 16.59
C ASN A 316 -12.48 2.53 17.61
N HIS A 317 -11.88 1.40 17.92
CA HIS A 317 -10.80 1.28 18.90
C HIS A 317 -9.65 0.44 18.35
N ILE A 318 -8.41 0.82 18.68
CA ILE A 318 -7.22 -0.04 18.58
C ILE A 318 -6.80 -0.41 20.00
N HIS A 319 -6.66 -1.71 20.29
CA HIS A 319 -6.40 -2.23 21.63
C HIS A 319 -4.93 -2.56 21.81
N PHE A 320 -4.38 -2.17 22.97
CA PHE A 320 -3.00 -2.42 23.38
C PHE A 320 -2.98 -3.13 24.74
N GLY A 321 -1.94 -3.93 24.98
CA GLY A 321 -1.72 -4.67 26.22
C GLY A 321 -1.48 -6.16 25.98
N PRO A 322 -1.47 -6.99 27.04
CA PRO A 322 -1.11 -8.39 26.92
C PRO A 322 -2.00 -9.15 25.92
N GLY A 323 -1.37 -9.73 24.89
CA GLY A 323 -2.04 -10.48 23.83
C GLY A 323 -2.52 -9.67 22.63
N TYR A 324 -2.34 -8.33 22.61
CA TYR A 324 -2.67 -7.47 21.47
C TYR A 324 -1.42 -6.86 20.86
N GLN A 325 -0.88 -7.51 19.82
CA GLN A 325 0.19 -6.96 19.00
C GLN A 325 -0.40 -6.10 17.89
N ASN A 326 0.09 -4.87 17.72
CA ASN A 326 -0.30 -4.02 16.60
C ASN A 326 0.97 -3.57 15.91
N TYR A 327 1.10 -3.85 14.61
CA TYR A 327 2.28 -3.48 13.85
C TYR A 327 1.96 -3.27 12.37
N VAL A 328 2.84 -2.55 11.68
CA VAL A 328 2.92 -2.57 10.22
C VAL A 328 4.22 -3.22 9.80
N THR A 329 4.15 -4.15 8.87
CA THR A 329 5.32 -4.79 8.27
C THR A 329 5.76 -3.98 7.06
N LEU A 330 6.96 -3.41 7.13
CA LEU A 330 7.56 -2.59 6.08
C LEU A 330 8.64 -3.39 5.32
N PRO A 331 8.65 -3.32 3.96
CA PRO A 331 9.60 -4.07 3.13
C PRO A 331 10.90 -3.28 2.89
N PHE A 332 11.86 -3.38 3.82
CA PHE A 332 13.15 -2.71 3.68
C PHE A 332 14.03 -3.39 2.63
N ILE A 333 14.77 -2.59 1.86
CA ILE A 333 15.73 -3.10 0.88
C ILE A 333 17.15 -2.76 1.34
N PRO A 334 17.95 -3.75 1.77
CA PRO A 334 19.37 -3.56 2.03
C PRO A 334 20.12 -3.08 0.77
N GLN A 335 21.17 -2.30 0.99
CA GLN A 335 22.11 -1.93 -0.08
C GLN A 335 22.75 -3.19 -0.67
N LYS A 336 23.10 -3.12 -1.96
CA LYS A 336 23.78 -4.22 -2.67
C LYS A 336 25.23 -4.32 -2.27
#